data_AF-A0A950AEZ9-F1
#
_entry.id   AF-A0A950AEZ9-F1
#
_cell.length_a   1.000
_cell.length_b   1.000
_cell.length_c   1.000
_cell.angle_alpha   90.00
_cell.angle_beta   90.00
_cell.angle_gamma   90.00
#
_symmetry.space_group_name_H-M   'P 1'
#
loop_
_entity.id
_entity.type
_entity.pdbx_description
1 polymer ?
#
loop_
_entity_poly.entity_id
_entity_poly.type
_entity_poly.pdbx_seq_one_letter_code
_entity_poly.pdbx_strand_id
1 'polypeptide(L)' 'MHLLQAGVDITIIALWLGHESTQTTHGYIEADLALKEKALEKVAPAGQKTKRFQADDQLLRFLSSL' A
#
# COMPACT_ATOMS: atom_id res chain seq x y z
N MET A 1 -5.82 -7.73 17.15
CA MET A 1 -6.88 -6.71 17.38
C MET A 1 -8.10 -7.13 16.56
N HIS A 2 -9.24 -7.43 17.19
CA HIS A 2 -10.39 -8.02 16.49
C HIS A 2 -11.00 -7.12 15.39
N LEU A 3 -10.94 -5.80 15.52
CA LEU A 3 -11.42 -4.86 14.50
C LEU A 3 -10.59 -4.89 13.22
N LEU A 4 -9.26 -4.91 13.36
CA LEU A 4 -8.35 -5.03 12.21
C LEU A 4 -8.50 -6.39 11.51
N GLN A 5 -8.67 -7.46 12.29
CA GLN A 5 -8.93 -8.82 11.78
C GLN A 5 -10.28 -8.96 11.08
N ALA A 6 -11.28 -8.20 11.52
CA ALA A 6 -12.57 -8.08 10.84
C ALA A 6 -12.52 -7.22 9.57
N GLY A 7 -11.34 -6.67 9.21
CA GLY A 7 -11.14 -5.90 7.98
C GLY A 7 -11.51 -4.42 8.11
N VAL A 8 -11.66 -3.89 9.32
CA VAL A 8 -11.85 -2.45 9.54
C VAL A 8 -10.54 -1.73 9.25
N ASP A 9 -10.62 -0.68 8.42
CA ASP A 9 -9.46 0.11 8.02
C ASP A 9 -8.78 0.77 9.22
N ILE A 10 -7.44 0.81 9.22
CA ILE A 10 -6.65 1.37 10.31
C ILE A 10 -6.92 2.86 10.55
N THR A 11 -7.29 3.62 9.51
CA THR A 11 -7.67 5.04 9.64
C THR A 11 -8.97 5.19 10.42
N ILE A 12 -9.92 4.27 10.27
CA ILE A 12 -11.17 4.24 11.04
C ILE A 12 -10.90 3.87 12.50
N ILE A 13 -10.03 2.90 12.74
CA ILE A 13 -9.62 2.51 14.10
C ILE A 13 -8.90 3.68 14.79
N ALA A 14 -8.00 4.38 14.09
CA ALA A 14 -7.32 5.57 14.62
C ALA A 14 -8.32 6.69 14.94
N LEU A 15 -9.31 6.91 14.08
CA LEU A 15 -10.37 7.91 14.28
C LEU A 15 -11.23 7.58 15.52
N TRP A 16 -11.66 6.33 15.70
CA TRP A 16 -12.44 5.91 16.88
C TRP A 16 -11.65 6.00 18.18
N LEU A 17 -10.32 5.86 18.12
CA LEU A 17 -9.43 6.02 19.26
C LEU A 17 -9.04 7.48 19.53
N GLY A 18 -9.52 8.43 18.71
CA GLY A 18 -9.23 9.85 18.87
C GLY A 18 -7.79 10.24 18.51
N HIS A 19 -7.10 9.41 17.73
CA HIS A 19 -5.74 9.70 17.29
C HIS A 19 -5.77 10.57 16.03
N GLU A 20 -5.15 11.76 16.10
CA GLU A 20 -4.94 12.66 14.95
C GLU A 20 -3.99 12.04 13.90
N SER A 21 -3.10 11.14 14.33
CA SER A 21 -2.13 10.45 13.48
C SER A 21 -2.28 8.93 13.58
N THR A 22 -2.22 8.24 12.44
CA THR A 22 -2.25 6.77 12.38
C THR A 22 -0.96 6.13 12.92
N GLN A 23 0.09 6.93 13.18
CA GLN A 23 1.39 6.48 13.67
C GLN A 23 1.31 5.76 15.02
N THR A 24 0.43 6.21 15.93
CA THR A 24 0.21 5.56 17.23
C THR A 24 -0.58 4.25 17.13
N THR A 25 -1.24 4.01 15.99
CA THR A 25 -2.06 2.81 15.73
C THR A 25 -1.29 1.79 14.88
N HIS A 26 -0.12 2.16 14.34
CA HIS A 26 0.70 1.32 13.44
C HIS A 26 1.18 0.02 14.10
N GLY A 27 1.41 0.02 15.42
CA GLY A 27 1.79 -1.18 16.18
C GLY A 27 0.77 -2.32 16.08
N TYR A 28 -0.51 -2.04 15.76
CA TYR A 28 -1.50 -3.09 15.57
C TYR A 28 -1.35 -3.86 14.25
N ILE A 29 -0.76 -3.24 13.20
CA ILE A 29 -0.46 -3.91 11.93
C ILE A 29 0.77 -4.81 12.09
N GLU A 30 1.76 -4.39 12.88
CA GLU A 30 2.97 -5.18 13.08
C GLU A 30 2.70 -6.51 13.81
N ALA A 31 1.69 -6.55 14.67
CA ALA A 31 1.32 -7.72 15.46
C ALA A 31 0.41 -8.74 14.73
N ASP A 32 -0.14 -8.40 13.55
CA ASP A 32 -1.08 -9.29 12.85
C ASP A 32 -0.41 -10.05 11.69
N LEU A 33 0.00 -11.28 11.98
CA LEU A 33 0.65 -12.17 10.99
C LEU A 33 -0.29 -12.57 9.86
N ALA A 34 -1.59 -12.75 10.12
CA ALA A 34 -2.56 -13.13 9.09
C ALA A 34 -2.79 -12.01 8.08
N LEU A 35 -2.78 -10.75 8.55
CA LEU A 35 -2.84 -9.59 7.66
C LEU A 35 -1.58 -9.47 6.80
N LYS A 36 -0.40 -9.76 7.37
CA LYS A 36 0.88 -9.78 6.63
C LYS A 36 0.87 -10.85 5.55
N GLU A 37 0.43 -12.07 5.86
CA GLU A 37 0.31 -13.15 4.87
C GLU A 37 -0.66 -12.79 3.74
N LYS A 38 -1.86 -12.30 4.06
CA LYS A 38 -2.85 -11.87 3.06
C LYS A 38 -2.37 -10.70 2.20
N ALA A 39 -1.55 -9.81 2.76
CA ALA A 39 -0.93 -8.74 2.00
C ALA A 39 0.14 -9.30 1.04
N LEU A 40 0.95 -10.24 1.50
CA LEU A 40 1.96 -10.91 0.66
C LEU A 40 1.32 -11.69 -0.50
N GLU A 41 0.16 -12.33 -0.31
CA GLU A 41 -0.58 -13.01 -1.38
C GLU A 41 -1.05 -12.07 -2.49
N LYS A 42 -1.36 -10.80 -2.16
CA LYS A 42 -1.84 -9.80 -3.13
C LYS A 42 -0.72 -9.09 -3.87
N VAL A 43 0.51 -9.20 -3.40
CA VAL A 43 1.68 -8.54 -3.98
C VAL A 43 2.34 -9.50 -4.96
N ALA A 44 2.62 -9.03 -6.18
CA ALA A 44 3.38 -9.82 -7.14
C ALA A 44 4.74 -10.21 -6.53
N PRO A 45 5.22 -11.45 -6.74
CA PRO A 45 6.45 -11.91 -6.12
C PRO A 45 7.59 -10.93 -6.38
N ALA A 46 8.27 -10.54 -5.30
CA ALA A 46 9.43 -9.68 -5.37
C ALA A 46 10.46 -10.30 -6.32
N GLY A 47 10.88 -9.54 -7.34
CA GLY A 47 11.79 -10.02 -8.38
C GLY A 47 11.17 -10.16 -9.76
N GLN A 48 9.86 -9.96 -9.93
CA GLN A 48 9.35 -9.64 -11.27
C GLN A 48 10.01 -8.34 -11.72
N LYS A 49 10.75 -8.39 -12.86
CA LYS A 49 11.29 -7.18 -13.48
C LYS A 49 10.13 -6.26 -13.80
N THR A 50 9.91 -5.24 -12.97
CA THR A 50 9.02 -4.14 -13.30
C THR A 50 9.47 -3.60 -14.64
N LYS A 51 8.61 -3.66 -15.66
CA LYS A 51 8.95 -3.06 -16.95
C LYS A 51 9.19 -1.57 -16.69
N ARG A 52 10.44 -1.14 -16.85
CA ARG A 52 10.76 0.29 -16.86
C ARG A 52 9.94 0.89 -18.00
N PHE A 53 9.19 1.94 -17.70
CA PHE A 53 8.46 2.67 -18.72
C PHE A 53 9.43 3.07 -19.84
N GLN A 54 9.10 2.68 -21.07
CA GLN A 54 9.76 3.14 -22.28
C GLN A 54 8.75 3.97 -23.05
N ALA A 55 9.07 5.25 -23.22
CA ALA A 55 8.24 6.16 -24.01
C ALA A 55 8.27 5.73 -25.48
N ASP A 56 7.11 5.79 -26.13
CA ASP A 56 7.01 5.59 -27.58
C ASP A 56 7.60 6.77 -28.34
N ASP A 57 8.03 6.54 -29.57
CA ASP A 57 8.63 7.53 -30.46
C ASP A 57 7.72 8.75 -30.66
N GLN A 58 6.40 8.53 -30.69
CA GLN A 58 5.43 9.64 -30.78
C GLN A 58 5.48 10.55 -29.56
N LEU A 59 5.57 9.99 -28.35
CA LEU A 59 5.65 10.74 -27.11
C LEU A 59 6.98 11.52 -27.03
N LEU A 60 8.09 10.89 -27.41
CA LEU A 60 9.39 11.55 -27.44
C LEU A 60 9.42 12.71 -28.45
N ARG A 61 8.82 12.54 -29.64
CA ARG A 61 8.69 13.61 -30.64
C ARG A 61 7.85 14.77 -30.14
N PHE A 62 6.70 14.49 -29.52
CA PHE A 62 5.86 15.53 -28.92
C PHE A 62 6.64 16.36 -27.87
N LEU A 63 7.32 15.68 -26.94
CA LEU A 63 8.10 16.34 -25.89
C LEU A 63 9.29 17.16 -26.46
N SER A 64 9.88 16.72 -27.57
CA SER A 64 10.95 17.48 -28.24
C SER A 64 10.49 18.74 -28.98
N SER A 65 9.18 18.88 -29.20
CA SER A 65 8.57 20.01 -29.90
C SER A 65 7.93 21.06 -28.98
N LEU A 66 8.04 20.86 -27.66
CA LEU A 66 7.65 21.82 -26.62
C LEU A 66 8.82 22.75 -26.28
#